data_AF-A0A2V3JP50-F1
#
_entry.id   AF-A0A2V3JP50-F1
#
_cell.length_a   1.000
_cell.length_b   1.000
_cell.length_c   1.000
_cell.angle_alpha   90.00
_cell.angle_beta   90.00
_cell.angle_gamma   90.00
#
_symmetry.space_group_name_H-M   'P 1'
#
loop_
_entity.id
_entity.type
_entity.pdbx_description
1 polymer ?
#
loop_
_entity_poly.entity_id
_entity_poly.type
_entity_poly.pdbx_seq_one_letter_code
_entity_poly.pdbx_strand_id
1 'polypeptide(L)'
;MNKIKELEGGKKMEEERANGLYWEEIRQTVAGLSAFPEHYRAEVPGGWLVLSVLHLSDRAGTGITFFPDPHHEWTVKADDD
;
A
#
# COMPACT_ATOMS: atom_id res chain seq x y z
N MET A 1 11.04 -46.47 -19.97
CA MET A 1 11.09 -46.58 -18.50
C MET A 1 12.19 -45.65 -18.03
N ASN A 2 11.88 -44.37 -17.77
CA ASN A 2 12.84 -43.38 -17.29
C ASN A 2 12.31 -42.80 -15.98
N LYS A 3 13.03 -43.04 -14.88
CA LYS A 3 12.79 -42.46 -13.56
C LYS A 3 13.15 -40.97 -13.61
N ILE A 4 12.17 -40.10 -13.42
CA ILE A 4 12.41 -38.69 -13.11
C ILE A 4 12.58 -38.62 -11.59
N LYS A 5 13.74 -38.09 -11.15
CA LYS A 5 14.04 -37.84 -9.75
C LYS A 5 13.13 -36.73 -9.23
N GLU A 6 12.48 -36.98 -8.10
CA GLU A 6 11.82 -35.96 -7.29
C GLU A 6 12.85 -34.91 -6.88
N LEU A 7 12.60 -33.66 -7.22
CA LEU A 7 13.30 -32.52 -6.65
C LEU A 7 12.58 -32.15 -5.36
N GLU A 8 13.16 -32.58 -4.25
CA GLU A 8 12.88 -32.06 -2.91
C GLU A 8 13.14 -30.54 -2.92
N GLY A 9 12.07 -29.76 -2.83
CA GLY A 9 12.17 -28.30 -2.86
C GLY A 9 10.82 -27.60 -2.66
N GLY A 10 9.90 -28.23 -1.92
CA GLY A 10 8.63 -27.62 -1.54
C GLY A 10 8.83 -26.64 -0.38
N LYS A 11 9.46 -25.49 -0.64
CA LYS A 11 9.35 -24.28 0.20
C LYS A 11 9.97 -23.09 -0.54
N LYS A 12 9.24 -21.97 -0.53
CA LYS A 12 9.53 -20.65 -1.13
C LYS A 12 9.04 -20.40 -2.56
N MET A 13 7.73 -20.48 -2.76
CA MET A 13 7.02 -19.85 -3.89
C MET A 13 5.81 -19.02 -3.43
N GLU A 14 5.72 -18.74 -2.12
CA GLU A 14 4.63 -17.96 -1.51
C GLU A 14 5.14 -16.68 -0.82
N GLU A 15 6.43 -16.61 -0.50
CA GLU A 15 7.05 -15.51 0.26
C GLU A 15 7.50 -14.32 -0.61
N GLU A 16 7.61 -14.49 -1.94
CA GLU A 16 7.97 -13.40 -2.87
C GLU A 16 6.76 -12.61 -3.40
N ARG A 17 5.53 -12.93 -2.98
CA ARG A 17 4.32 -12.22 -3.42
C ARG A 17 3.90 -11.04 -2.53
N ALA A 18 4.64 -10.72 -1.47
CA ALA A 18 4.15 -9.84 -0.39
C ALA A 18 4.78 -8.43 -0.32
N ASN A 19 5.28 -7.85 -1.43
CA ASN A 19 5.92 -6.52 -1.42
C ASN A 19 5.24 -5.48 -2.32
N GLY A 20 3.95 -5.64 -2.62
CA GLY A 20 3.18 -4.63 -3.35
C GLY A 20 2.42 -3.72 -2.40
N LEU A 21 2.65 -2.40 -2.46
CA LEU A 21 1.76 -1.42 -1.83
C LEU A 21 0.46 -1.37 -2.63
N TYR A 22 -0.64 -1.81 -2.03
CA TYR A 22 -1.95 -1.80 -2.67
C TYR A 22 -2.71 -0.52 -2.37
N TRP A 23 -3.05 0.23 -3.42
CA TRP A 23 -3.82 1.47 -3.32
C TRP A 23 -5.28 1.21 -3.63
N GLU A 24 -6.16 1.61 -2.71
CA GLU A 24 -7.60 1.62 -2.93
C GLU A 24 -8.12 3.05 -3.02
N GLU A 25 -9.04 3.29 -3.96
CA GLU A 25 -9.68 4.59 -4.16
C GLU A 25 -10.67 4.88 -3.02
N ILE A 26 -10.54 6.05 -2.40
CA ILE A 26 -11.49 6.56 -1.41
C ILE A 26 -12.62 7.24 -2.19
N ARG A 27 -13.73 6.51 -2.39
CA ARG A 27 -14.92 7.03 -3.06
C ARG A 27 -15.54 8.19 -2.26
N GLN A 28 -15.61 9.37 -2.87
CA GLN A 28 -16.39 10.47 -2.32
C GLN A 28 -17.87 10.31 -2.70
N THR A 29 -18.77 10.37 -1.71
CA THR A 29 -20.22 10.18 -1.90
C THR A 29 -20.96 11.41 -2.43
N VAL A 30 -20.27 12.51 -2.72
CA VAL A 30 -20.89 13.76 -3.20
C VAL A 30 -20.49 14.04 -4.64
N ALA A 31 -21.43 13.78 -5.55
CA ALA A 31 -21.31 13.96 -6.98
C ALA A 31 -21.30 15.44 -7.39
N GLY A 32 -20.55 15.79 -8.44
CA GLY A 32 -21.03 16.81 -9.37
C GLY A 32 -20.01 17.76 -10.00
N LEU A 33 -18.74 17.81 -9.56
CA LEU A 33 -17.75 18.69 -10.18
C LEU A 33 -16.52 17.88 -10.57
N SER A 34 -16.15 17.94 -11.85
CA SER A 34 -15.02 17.24 -12.47
C SER A 34 -13.63 17.69 -11.97
N ALA A 35 -13.56 18.39 -10.82
CA ALA A 35 -12.39 19.06 -10.27
C ALA A 35 -12.05 18.64 -8.83
N PHE A 36 -12.70 17.59 -8.28
CA PHE A 36 -12.28 17.06 -6.99
C PHE A 36 -11.03 16.19 -7.15
N PRO A 37 -10.04 16.33 -6.24
CA PRO A 37 -8.87 15.47 -6.26
C PRO A 37 -9.27 13.99 -6.08
N GLU A 38 -8.61 13.12 -6.85
CA GLU A 38 -8.68 11.68 -6.65
C GLU A 38 -7.94 11.35 -5.35
N HIS A 39 -8.56 10.54 -4.50
CA HIS A 39 -7.97 10.16 -3.23
C HIS A 39 -7.79 8.64 -3.19
N TYR A 40 -6.61 8.22 -2.77
CA TYR A 40 -6.28 6.81 -2.58
C TYR A 40 -5.74 6.60 -1.17
N ARG A 41 -5.89 5.38 -0.66
CA ARG A 41 -5.16 4.95 0.54
C ARG A 41 -4.52 3.60 0.34
N ALA A 42 -3.43 3.37 1.05
CA ALA A 42 -2.78 2.08 1.14
C ALA A 42 -2.49 1.76 2.61
N GLU A 43 -2.81 0.54 3.03
CA GLU A 43 -2.50 0.05 4.36
C GLU A 43 -0.98 -0.18 4.48
N VAL A 44 -0.41 0.26 5.60
CA VAL A 44 1.00 0.07 5.95
C VAL A 44 1.09 -0.29 7.43
N PRO A 45 2.21 -0.86 7.91
CA PRO A 45 2.41 -1.06 9.34
C PRO A 45 2.19 0.26 10.11
N GLY A 46 1.25 0.22 11.05
CA GLY A 46 0.93 1.34 11.93
C GLY A 46 -0.02 2.39 11.37
N GLY A 47 -0.62 2.18 10.20
CA GLY A 47 -1.67 3.06 9.72
C GLY A 47 -1.88 3.01 8.22
N TRP A 48 -2.13 4.18 7.65
CA TRP A 48 -2.47 4.34 6.23
C TRP A 48 -1.59 5.41 5.60
N LEU A 49 -1.16 5.18 4.38
CA LEU A 49 -0.75 6.27 3.49
C LEU A 49 -1.99 6.77 2.76
N VAL A 50 -2.23 8.07 2.78
CA VAL A 50 -3.31 8.72 2.03
C VAL A 50 -2.69 9.60 0.96
N LEU A 51 -3.03 9.31 -0.29
CA LEU A 51 -2.59 10.02 -1.48
C LEU A 51 -3.74 10.87 -2.01
N SER A 52 -3.47 12.13 -2.33
CA SER A 52 -4.39 13.02 -3.00
C SER A 52 -3.76 13.51 -4.30
N VAL A 53 -4.47 13.33 -5.41
CA VAL A 53 -4.02 13.69 -6.75
C VAL A 53 -5.02 14.68 -7.33
N LEU A 54 -4.55 15.88 -7.65
CA LEU A 54 -5.33 16.91 -8.30
C LEU A 54 -4.91 17.02 -9.76
N HIS A 55 -5.87 16.78 -10.65
CA HIS A 55 -5.70 16.98 -12.08
C HIS A 55 -6.56 18.18 -12.53
N LEU A 56 -5.90 19.29 -12.87
CA LEU A 56 -6.50 20.43 -13.55
C LEU A 56 -5.94 20.51 -14.97
N SER A 57 -6.69 21.10 -15.90
CA SER A 57 -6.35 21.14 -17.33
C SER A 57 -4.96 21.72 -17.65
N ASP A 58 -4.39 22.54 -16.76
CA ASP A 58 -3.08 23.17 -16.90
C ASP A 58 -2.12 22.88 -15.72
N ARG A 59 -2.57 22.14 -14.69
CA ARG A 59 -1.81 21.93 -13.45
C ARG A 59 -2.05 20.56 -12.86
N ALA A 60 -0.98 19.93 -12.38
CA ALA A 60 -1.05 18.71 -11.59
C ALA A 60 -0.45 18.96 -10.20
N GLY A 61 -1.09 18.42 -9.17
CA GLY A 61 -0.59 18.45 -7.81
C GLY A 61 -0.77 17.09 -7.15
N THR A 62 0.21 16.66 -6.37
CA THR A 62 0.15 15.41 -5.62
C THR A 62 0.63 15.64 -4.20
N GLY A 63 -0.09 15.10 -3.23
CA GLY A 63 0.29 15.12 -1.81
C GLY A 63 0.07 13.75 -1.19
N ILE A 64 1.01 13.33 -0.35
CA ILE A 64 0.92 12.09 0.43
C ILE A 64 1.04 12.42 1.92
N THR A 65 0.17 11.83 2.73
CA THR A 65 0.14 12.02 4.18
C THR A 65 0.03 10.66 4.86
N PHE A 66 0.82 10.43 5.90
CA PHE A 66 0.66 9.27 6.78
C PHE A 66 -0.43 9.56 7.82
N PHE A 67 -1.38 8.63 7.94
CA PHE A 67 -2.46 8.67 8.92
C PHE A 67 -2.30 7.49 9.89
N PRO A 68 -1.87 7.73 11.14
CA PRO A 68 -1.58 6.66 12.09
C PRO A 68 -2.85 5.92 12.51
N ASP A 69 -2.75 4.61 12.71
CA ASP A 69 -3.75 3.85 13.44
C ASP A 69 -3.65 4.21 14.94
N PRO A 70 -4.71 4.75 15.55
CA PRO A 70 -4.69 5.16 16.96
C PRO A 70 -4.48 4.00 17.94
N HIS A 71 -4.67 2.75 17.52
CA HIS A 71 -4.45 1.57 18.35
C HIS A 71 -3.10 0.90 18.09
N HIS A 72 -2.27 1.45 17.19
CA HIS A 72 -0.97 0.86 16.90
C HIS A 72 0.07 1.26 17.94
N GLU A 73 0.66 0.25 18.57
CA GLU A 73 1.81 0.41 19.45
C GLU A 73 3.11 0.26 18.66
N TRP A 74 3.91 1.32 18.63
CA TRP A 74 5.22 1.29 17.99
C TRP A 74 6.23 0.59 18.90
N THR A 75 6.79 -0.51 18.42
CA THR A 75 7.95 -1.13 19.07
C THR A 75 9.22 -0.50 18.51
N VAL A 76 9.81 0.41 19.27
CA VAL A 76 11.18 0.85 18.98
C VAL A 76 12.11 -0.27 19.45
N LYS A 77 12.83 -0.91 18.53
CA LYS A 77 13.99 -1.70 18.95
C LYS A 77 15.02 -0.69 19.44
N ALA A 78 15.32 -0.73 20.73
CA ALA A 78 16.54 -0.09 21.22
C ALA A 78 17.69 -0.78 20.50
N ASP A 79 18.57 0.01 19.86
CA ASP A 79 19.85 -0.51 19.42
C ASP A 79 20.58 -0.96 20.69
N ASP A 80 20.94 -2.24 20.78
CA ASP A 80 21.78 -2.75 21.87
C ASP A 80 23.18 -2.10 21.71
N ASP A 81 23.50 -1.15 22.59
CA ASP A 81 24.82 -0.47 22.70
C ASP A 81 25.97 -1.43 23.08
#